data_AF-K1ZPY5-F1
#
_entry.id   AF-K1ZPY5-F1
#
_cell.length_a   1.000
_cell.length_b   1.000
_cell.length_c   1.000
_cell.angle_alpha   90.00
_cell.angle_beta   90.00
_cell.angle_gamma   90.00
#
_symmetry.space_group_name_H-M   'P 1'
#
loop_
_entity.id
_entity.type
_entity.pdbx_description
1 polymer ?
#
loop_
_entity_poly.entity_id
_entity_poly.type
_entity_poly.pdbx_seq_one_letter_code
_entity_poly.pdbx_strand_id
1 'polypeptide(L)'
;MEGSDQLWLSDAPTFSDQAIVGKIGSTAINWGLAHCLVLGTLVWIFFKFTRIGFEIKASGDNVRAARYAGLPYDRLVMLVMVLSGALAGWAGFLEASATVNRLQPSIMVGYGYTAIVVAWLARLHPLSIGIASILLAGLRVGVESLQLDLQVPAAFGGILEGLILLTVLAGGLFTHFRLTFGRK
;
A
#
# COMPACT_ATOMS: atom_id res chain seq x y z
N MET A 1 38.04 -13.22 -2.30
CA MET A 1 37.15 -13.91 -1.34
C MET A 1 35.72 -13.53 -1.70
N GLU A 2 35.31 -13.76 -2.95
CA GLU A 2 34.13 -13.12 -3.59
C GLU A 2 33.28 -14.13 -4.38
N GLY A 3 33.58 -15.44 -4.25
CA GLY A 3 32.97 -16.52 -5.03
C GLY A 3 32.04 -17.45 -4.25
N SER A 4 32.04 -17.38 -2.91
CA SER A 4 31.19 -18.21 -2.04
C SER A 4 29.78 -17.64 -1.84
N ASP A 5 29.65 -16.32 -1.98
CA ASP A 5 28.47 -15.54 -1.60
C ASP A 5 27.42 -15.59 -2.72
N GLN A 6 27.88 -15.88 -3.94
CA GLN A 6 27.08 -16.03 -5.14
C GLN A 6 26.41 -17.43 -5.25
N LEU A 7 26.97 -18.44 -4.57
CA LEU A 7 26.47 -19.82 -4.56
C LEU A 7 25.24 -20.02 -3.66
N TRP A 8 25.05 -19.20 -2.62
CA TRP A 8 23.86 -19.30 -1.75
C TRP A 8 22.61 -18.63 -2.36
N LEU A 9 22.79 -17.64 -3.24
CA LEU A 9 21.68 -16.97 -3.94
C LEU A 9 21.08 -17.82 -5.06
N SER A 10 21.82 -18.81 -5.59
CA SER A 10 21.31 -19.72 -6.61
C SER A 10 20.34 -20.78 -6.08
N ASP A 11 20.42 -21.11 -4.78
CA ASP A 11 19.62 -22.14 -4.08
C ASP A 11 18.38 -21.58 -3.33
N ALA A 12 17.98 -20.35 -3.61
CA ALA A 12 16.73 -19.83 -3.07
C ALA A 12 15.56 -20.74 -3.50
N PRO A 13 14.75 -21.27 -2.56
CA PRO A 13 13.69 -22.22 -2.88
C PRO A 13 12.72 -21.58 -3.89
N THR A 14 12.66 -22.16 -5.08
CA THR A 14 11.72 -21.77 -6.12
C THR A 14 10.33 -22.27 -5.75
N PHE A 15 9.32 -21.44 -5.94
CA PHE A 15 7.94 -21.86 -5.73
C PHE A 15 7.59 -23.04 -6.68
N SER A 16 6.89 -24.04 -6.15
CA SER A 16 6.31 -25.15 -6.93
C SER A 16 5.41 -24.59 -8.04
N ASP A 17 5.40 -25.22 -9.22
CA ASP A 17 4.57 -24.85 -10.39
C ASP A 17 3.06 -24.69 -10.07
N GLN A 18 2.60 -25.22 -8.94
CA GLN A 18 1.21 -25.14 -8.46
C GLN A 18 0.90 -23.86 -7.65
N ALA A 19 1.92 -23.10 -7.24
CA ALA A 19 1.79 -21.86 -6.47
C ALA A 19 2.00 -20.60 -7.31
N ILE A 20 2.28 -20.76 -8.62
CA ILE A 20 2.47 -19.65 -9.54
C ILE A 20 1.10 -19.15 -9.99
N VAL A 21 0.79 -17.90 -9.65
CA VAL A 21 -0.41 -17.23 -10.12
C VAL A 21 -0.28 -17.05 -11.64
N GLY A 22 -1.00 -17.87 -12.40
CA GLY A 22 -0.88 -17.97 -13.85
C GLY A 22 -0.92 -16.61 -14.56
N LYS A 23 -0.01 -16.43 -15.53
CA LYS A 23 0.01 -15.28 -16.44
C LYS A 23 -1.22 -15.35 -17.37
N ILE A 24 -1.85 -14.21 -17.64
CA ILE A 24 -2.87 -14.14 -18.70
C ILE A 24 -2.14 -14.07 -20.04
N GLY A 25 -2.05 -15.22 -20.73
CA GLY A 25 -1.49 -15.31 -22.08
C GLY A 25 0.00 -15.00 -22.18
N SER A 26 0.40 -14.24 -23.22
CA SER A 26 1.78 -13.87 -23.55
C SER A 26 2.21 -12.49 -23.01
N THR A 27 1.42 -11.87 -22.11
CA THR A 27 1.66 -10.51 -21.62
C THR A 27 2.22 -10.55 -20.20
N ALA A 28 3.01 -9.54 -19.81
CA ALA A 28 3.51 -9.34 -18.45
C ALA A 28 2.42 -9.02 -17.40
N ILE A 29 1.16 -9.36 -17.67
CA ILE A 29 0.01 -9.12 -16.77
C ILE A 29 -0.28 -10.42 -16.01
N ASN A 30 0.05 -10.39 -14.73
CA ASN A 30 -0.22 -11.48 -13.80
C ASN A 30 -1.66 -11.40 -13.27
N TRP A 31 -2.26 -12.54 -12.92
CA TRP A 31 -3.57 -12.59 -12.22
C TRP A 31 -3.60 -11.80 -10.91
N GLY A 32 -2.44 -11.38 -10.38
CA GLY A 32 -2.32 -10.47 -9.24
C GLY A 32 -3.07 -9.14 -9.44
N LEU A 33 -3.15 -8.61 -10.66
CA LEU A 33 -3.93 -7.39 -10.93
C LEU A 33 -5.44 -7.62 -10.71
N ALA A 34 -5.95 -8.75 -11.19
CA ALA A 34 -7.35 -9.15 -10.98
C ALA A 34 -7.63 -9.38 -9.50
N HIS A 35 -6.70 -10.00 -8.77
CA HIS A 35 -6.84 -10.25 -7.35
C HIS A 35 -6.83 -8.96 -6.51
N CYS A 36 -5.97 -7.99 -6.85
CA CYS A 36 -5.97 -6.66 -6.25
C CYS A 36 -7.29 -5.91 -6.52
N LEU A 37 -7.85 -6.02 -7.73
CA LEU A 37 -9.12 -5.39 -8.08
C LEU A 37 -10.28 -6.01 -7.29
N VAL A 38 -10.30 -7.35 -7.16
CA VAL A 38 -11.32 -8.08 -6.40
C VAL A 38 -11.24 -7.76 -4.91
N LEU A 39 -10.05 -7.80 -4.32
CA LEU A 39 -9.85 -7.46 -2.90
C LEU A 39 -10.17 -5.99 -2.62
N GLY A 40 -9.74 -5.06 -3.48
CA GLY A 40 -10.05 -3.64 -3.35
C GLY A 40 -11.56 -3.38 -3.41
N THR A 41 -12.27 -4.06 -4.31
CA THR A 41 -13.73 -3.99 -4.41
C THR A 41 -14.41 -4.59 -3.18
N LEU A 42 -13.94 -5.74 -2.70
CA LEU A 42 -14.45 -6.37 -1.47
C LEU A 42 -14.29 -5.48 -0.25
N VAL A 43 -13.13 -4.84 -0.07
CA VAL A 43 -12.88 -3.90 1.02
C VAL A 43 -13.78 -2.67 0.89
N TRP A 44 -13.97 -2.14 -0.31
CA TRP A 44 -14.90 -1.03 -0.53
C TRP A 44 -16.35 -1.40 -0.18
N ILE A 45 -16.82 -2.58 -0.61
CA ILE A 45 -18.15 -3.09 -0.27
C ILE A 45 -18.27 -3.29 1.25
N PHE A 46 -17.26 -3.88 1.88
CA PHE A 46 -17.23 -4.12 3.32
C PHE A 46 -17.38 -2.80 4.10
N PHE A 47 -16.63 -1.76 3.75
CA PHE A 47 -16.72 -0.46 4.41
C PHE A 47 -18.02 0.29 4.10
N LYS A 48 -18.61 0.11 2.91
CA LYS A 48 -19.81 0.85 2.49
C LYS A 48 -21.12 0.21 2.96
N PHE A 49 -21.20 -1.12 3.00
CA PHE A 49 -22.46 -1.86 3.24
C PHE A 49 -22.51 -2.58 4.58
N THR A 50 -21.41 -2.71 5.32
CA THR A 50 -21.38 -3.47 6.59
C THR A 50 -21.50 -2.55 7.80
N ARG A 51 -22.33 -2.94 8.78
CA ARG A 51 -22.46 -2.25 10.09
C ARG A 51 -21.10 -2.11 10.78
N ILE A 52 -20.27 -3.17 10.76
CA ILE A 52 -18.91 -3.18 11.32
C ILE A 52 -18.04 -2.09 10.68
N GLY A 53 -18.14 -1.87 9.36
CA GLY A 53 -17.38 -0.82 8.66
C GLY A 53 -17.75 0.60 9.13
N PHE A 54 -19.03 0.83 9.42
CA PHE A 54 -19.49 2.09 10.00
C PHE A 54 -19.01 2.27 11.45
N GLU A 55 -19.10 1.21 12.26
CA GLU A 55 -18.60 1.21 13.64
C GLU A 55 -17.09 1.49 13.71
N ILE A 56 -16.31 0.91 12.77
CA ILE A 56 -14.87 1.20 12.63
C ILE A 56 -14.65 2.67 12.30
N LYS A 57 -15.36 3.22 11.30
CA LYS A 57 -15.21 4.63 10.91
C LYS A 57 -15.58 5.58 12.04
N ALA A 58 -16.68 5.33 12.74
CA ALA A 58 -17.11 6.12 13.90
C ALA A 58 -16.10 6.03 15.05
N SER A 59 -15.54 4.84 15.30
CA SER A 59 -14.53 4.64 16.35
C SER A 59 -13.18 5.31 16.05
N GLY A 60 -12.84 5.47 14.77
CA GLY A 60 -11.62 6.15 14.33
C GLY A 60 -11.69 7.67 14.45
N ASP A 61 -12.89 8.26 14.36
CA ASP A 61 -13.09 9.71 14.47
C ASP A 61 -13.05 10.18 15.93
N ASN A 62 -13.73 9.46 16.84
CA ASN A 62 -13.64 9.74 18.27
C ASN A 62 -13.89 8.50 19.15
N VAL A 63 -12.81 8.00 19.76
CA VAL A 63 -12.83 6.84 20.67
C VAL A 63 -13.77 7.06 21.87
N ARG A 64 -13.82 8.27 22.43
CA ARG A 64 -14.68 8.57 23.58
C ARG A 64 -16.15 8.52 23.17
N ALA A 65 -16.51 9.16 22.06
CA ALA A 65 -17.87 9.13 21.54
C ALA A 65 -18.34 7.72 21.19
N ALA A 66 -17.45 6.89 20.61
CA ALA A 66 -17.75 5.50 20.30
C ALA A 66 -18.04 4.65 21.56
N ARG A 67 -17.26 4.85 22.64
CA ARG A 67 -17.51 4.19 23.93
C ARG A 67 -18.82 4.66 24.57
N TYR A 68 -19.14 5.95 24.47
CA TYR A 68 -20.44 6.48 24.92
C TYR A 68 -21.62 5.93 24.11
N ALA A 69 -21.44 5.64 22.83
CA ALA A 69 -22.44 5.02 21.96
C ALA A 69 -22.62 3.50 22.18
N GLY A 70 -21.88 2.90 23.12
CA GLY A 70 -21.96 1.47 23.42
C GLY A 70 -21.28 0.55 22.39
N LEU A 71 -20.39 1.11 21.54
CA LEU A 71 -19.65 0.32 20.57
C LEU A 71 -18.55 -0.51 21.25
N PRO A 72 -18.39 -1.81 20.91
CA PRO A 72 -17.36 -2.67 21.48
C PRO A 72 -15.98 -2.35 20.90
N TYR A 73 -15.39 -1.21 21.30
CA TYR A 73 -14.15 -0.66 20.76
C TYR A 73 -13.01 -1.69 20.71
N ASP A 74 -12.78 -2.42 21.80
CA ASP A 74 -11.64 -3.35 21.90
C ASP A 74 -11.77 -4.51 20.89
N ARG A 75 -13.00 -4.98 20.61
CA ARG A 75 -13.26 -6.01 19.60
C ARG A 75 -13.10 -5.47 18.18
N LEU A 76 -13.54 -4.24 17.94
CA LEU A 76 -13.37 -3.56 16.65
C LEU A 76 -11.88 -3.40 16.30
N VAL A 77 -11.07 -2.99 17.27
CA VAL A 77 -9.60 -2.83 17.08
C VAL A 77 -8.94 -4.18 16.77
N MET A 78 -9.25 -5.25 17.53
CA MET A 78 -8.71 -6.58 17.25
C MET A 78 -9.13 -7.08 15.86
N LEU A 79 -10.38 -6.88 15.48
CA LEU A 79 -10.88 -7.28 14.16
C LEU A 79 -10.12 -6.56 13.05
N VAL A 80 -9.92 -5.24 13.18
CA VAL A 80 -9.17 -4.44 12.19
C VAL A 80 -7.72 -4.90 12.09
N MET A 81 -7.04 -5.19 13.21
CA MET A 81 -5.67 -5.68 13.19
C MET A 81 -5.54 -7.02 12.47
N VAL A 82 -6.42 -7.97 12.78
CA VAL A 82 -6.43 -9.29 12.11
C VAL A 82 -6.74 -9.15 10.62
N LEU A 83 -7.74 -8.33 10.27
CA LEU A 83 -8.14 -8.14 8.88
C LEU A 83 -7.04 -7.45 8.06
N SER A 84 -6.40 -6.42 8.61
CA SER A 84 -5.30 -5.71 7.95
C SER A 84 -4.06 -6.60 7.81
N GLY A 85 -3.75 -7.42 8.83
CA GLY A 85 -2.64 -8.37 8.76
C GLY A 85 -2.88 -9.44 7.70
N ALA A 86 -4.10 -9.98 7.63
CA ALA A 86 -4.48 -10.95 6.61
C ALA A 86 -4.38 -10.36 5.18
N LEU A 87 -4.86 -9.12 4.97
CA LEU A 87 -4.76 -8.44 3.68
C LEU A 87 -3.31 -8.12 3.29
N ALA A 88 -2.48 -7.67 4.24
CA ALA A 88 -1.06 -7.39 3.98
C ALA A 88 -0.28 -8.67 3.66
N GLY A 89 -0.54 -9.76 4.39
CA GLY A 89 0.05 -11.07 4.10
C GLY A 89 -0.38 -11.62 2.73
N TRP A 90 -1.65 -11.45 2.37
CA TRP A 90 -2.16 -11.85 1.07
C TRP A 90 -1.53 -11.05 -0.07
N ALA A 91 -1.38 -9.74 0.08
CA ALA A 91 -0.69 -8.90 -0.89
C ALA A 91 0.77 -9.35 -1.11
N GLY A 92 1.51 -9.61 -0.02
CA GLY A 92 2.87 -10.11 -0.13
C GLY A 92 2.97 -11.50 -0.76
N PHE A 93 2.01 -12.39 -0.49
CA PHE A 93 1.93 -13.70 -1.14
C PHE A 93 1.70 -13.57 -2.66
N LEU A 94 0.79 -12.68 -3.08
CA LEU A 94 0.54 -12.42 -4.50
C LEU A 94 1.78 -11.86 -5.20
N GLU A 95 2.50 -10.95 -4.57
CA GLU A 95 3.70 -10.34 -5.16
C GLU A 95 4.86 -11.35 -5.26
N ALA A 96 5.09 -12.13 -4.21
CA ALA A 96 6.13 -13.17 -4.18
C ALA A 96 5.86 -14.29 -5.20
N SER A 97 4.60 -14.69 -5.36
CA SER A 97 4.20 -15.75 -6.31
C SER A 97 4.12 -15.28 -7.77
N ALA A 98 3.79 -14.00 -8.02
CA ALA A 98 3.56 -13.50 -9.37
C ALA A 98 4.82 -12.99 -10.08
N THR A 99 5.76 -12.37 -9.36
CA THR A 99 6.83 -11.60 -10.00
C THR A 99 8.14 -12.38 -10.17
N VAL A 100 8.54 -13.22 -9.20
CA VAL A 100 9.96 -13.66 -9.15
C VAL A 100 10.18 -15.17 -9.16
N ASN A 101 9.19 -16.02 -8.86
CA ASN A 101 9.40 -17.46 -8.67
C ASN A 101 10.55 -17.81 -7.68
N ARG A 102 11.07 -16.84 -6.93
CA ARG A 102 12.11 -16.95 -5.90
C ARG A 102 11.84 -15.90 -4.82
N LEU A 103 12.04 -16.27 -3.55
CA LEU A 103 12.04 -15.29 -2.46
C LEU A 103 13.34 -14.49 -2.51
N GLN A 104 13.31 -13.28 -3.06
CA GLN A 104 14.36 -12.28 -2.84
C GLN A 104 13.97 -11.37 -1.66
N PRO A 105 14.87 -11.08 -0.72
CA PRO A 105 14.59 -10.20 0.42
C PRO A 105 14.22 -8.76 0.03
N SER A 106 14.51 -8.34 -1.20
CA SER A 106 14.35 -6.96 -1.67
C SER A 106 13.03 -6.67 -2.39
N ILE A 107 12.14 -7.65 -2.57
CA ILE A 107 10.93 -7.46 -3.41
C ILE A 107 10.01 -6.38 -2.85
N MET A 108 9.73 -6.41 -1.55
CA MET A 108 8.71 -5.53 -0.94
C MET A 108 9.28 -4.33 -0.18
N VAL A 109 10.61 -4.14 -0.22
CA VAL A 109 11.27 -3.05 0.50
C VAL A 109 10.83 -1.71 -0.10
N GLY A 110 10.28 -0.83 0.73
CA GLY A 110 9.85 0.51 0.32
C GLY A 110 8.39 0.65 -0.10
N TYR A 111 7.72 -0.42 -0.56
CA TYR A 111 6.31 -0.36 -0.98
C TYR A 111 5.35 0.09 0.13
N GLY A 112 5.66 -0.22 1.39
CA GLY A 112 4.90 0.27 2.54
C GLY A 112 4.97 1.80 2.70
N TYR A 113 6.10 2.42 2.42
CA TYR A 113 6.25 3.87 2.48
C TYR A 113 5.46 4.56 1.36
N THR A 114 5.57 4.04 0.14
CA THR A 114 4.76 4.46 -1.00
C THR A 114 3.26 4.36 -0.69
N ALA A 115 2.82 3.28 -0.04
CA ALA A 115 1.41 3.08 0.33
C ALA A 115 0.88 4.14 1.31
N ILE A 116 1.73 4.66 2.22
CA ILE A 116 1.36 5.78 3.10
C ILE A 116 1.05 7.02 2.27
N VAL A 117 1.89 7.32 1.28
CA VAL A 117 1.71 8.47 0.37
C VAL A 117 0.39 8.34 -0.41
N VAL A 118 0.13 7.16 -0.98
CA VAL A 118 -1.14 6.87 -1.67
C VAL A 118 -2.34 7.07 -0.76
N ALA A 119 -2.29 6.54 0.47
CA ALA A 119 -3.42 6.61 1.41
C ALA A 119 -3.79 8.05 1.78
N TRP A 120 -2.76 8.89 2.01
CA TRP A 120 -2.95 10.31 2.28
C TRP A 120 -3.45 11.08 1.06
N LEU A 121 -2.86 10.84 -0.10
CA LEU A 121 -3.31 11.45 -1.36
C LEU A 121 -4.78 11.14 -1.66
N ALA A 122 -5.21 9.92 -1.35
CA ALA A 122 -6.57 9.45 -1.54
C ALA A 122 -7.55 9.85 -0.41
N ARG A 123 -7.11 10.56 0.64
CA ARG A 123 -7.93 10.93 1.81
C ARG A 123 -8.64 9.75 2.47
N LEU A 124 -7.98 8.59 2.54
CA LEU A 124 -8.52 7.33 3.11
C LEU A 124 -9.82 6.82 2.45
N HIS A 125 -10.16 7.29 1.23
CA HIS A 125 -11.30 6.77 0.48
C HIS A 125 -10.88 5.55 -0.38
N PRO A 126 -11.47 4.36 -0.21
CA PRO A 126 -11.01 3.15 -0.90
C PRO A 126 -11.02 3.24 -2.42
N LEU A 127 -11.98 3.98 -2.99
CA LEU A 127 -12.13 4.11 -4.44
C LEU A 127 -11.07 5.05 -5.04
N SER A 128 -10.70 6.12 -4.34
CA SER A 128 -9.61 7.02 -4.76
C SER A 128 -8.24 6.39 -4.55
N ILE A 129 -8.07 5.46 -3.58
CA ILE A 129 -6.81 4.72 -3.38
C ILE A 129 -6.43 3.95 -4.65
N GLY A 130 -7.38 3.30 -5.32
CA GLY A 130 -7.12 2.60 -6.58
C GLY A 130 -6.53 3.52 -7.64
N ILE A 131 -7.15 4.67 -7.89
CA ILE A 131 -6.69 5.65 -8.88
C ILE A 131 -5.33 6.25 -8.49
N ALA A 132 -5.18 6.65 -7.22
CA ALA A 132 -3.94 7.22 -6.70
C ALA A 132 -2.77 6.23 -6.77
N SER A 133 -3.01 4.95 -6.49
CA SER A 133 -1.99 3.90 -6.55
C SER A 133 -1.47 3.69 -7.97
N ILE A 134 -2.34 3.74 -8.98
CA ILE A 134 -1.95 3.60 -10.39
C ILE A 134 -1.08 4.77 -10.82
N LEU A 135 -1.47 6.00 -10.47
CA LEU A 135 -0.69 7.20 -10.78
C LEU A 135 0.69 7.16 -10.12
N LEU A 136 0.75 6.79 -8.84
CA LEU A 136 2.01 6.75 -8.11
C LEU A 136 2.89 5.58 -8.55
N ALA A 137 2.31 4.44 -8.91
CA ALA A 137 3.03 3.31 -9.51
C ALA A 137 3.67 3.72 -10.85
N GLY A 138 2.92 4.42 -11.71
CA GLY A 138 3.45 4.94 -12.98
C GLY A 138 4.59 5.94 -12.76
N LEU A 139 4.45 6.85 -11.79
CA LEU A 139 5.52 7.77 -11.41
C LEU A 139 6.77 7.00 -10.94
N ARG A 140 6.59 5.99 -10.10
CA ARG A 140 7.68 5.21 -9.55
C ARG A 140 8.45 4.45 -10.65
N VAL A 141 7.74 3.80 -11.56
CA VAL A 141 8.38 3.14 -12.73
C VAL A 141 9.14 4.16 -13.58
N GLY A 142 8.58 5.37 -13.79
CA GLY A 142 9.28 6.44 -14.48
C GLY A 142 10.57 6.88 -13.77
N VAL A 143 10.55 6.99 -12.44
CA VAL A 143 11.74 7.31 -11.64
C VAL A 143 12.77 6.19 -11.71
N GLU A 144 12.35 4.93 -11.67
CA GLU A 144 13.22 3.76 -11.84
C GLU A 144 13.89 3.77 -13.23
N SER A 145 13.17 4.11 -14.30
CA SER A 145 13.78 4.29 -15.64
C SER A 145 14.82 5.41 -15.67
N LEU A 146 14.54 6.55 -15.02
CA LEU A 146 15.51 7.66 -14.93
C LEU A 146 16.76 7.28 -14.12
N GLN A 147 16.63 6.43 -13.09
CA GLN A 147 17.78 5.91 -12.35
C GLN A 147 18.69 5.06 -13.24
N LEU A 148 18.11 4.27 -14.15
CA LEU A 148 18.85 3.44 -15.10
C LEU A 148 19.57 4.26 -16.17
N ASP A 149 18.89 5.26 -16.74
CA ASP A 149 19.44 6.06 -17.86
C ASP A 149 20.41 7.15 -17.41
N LEU A 150 20.13 7.82 -16.29
CA LEU A 150 20.88 8.99 -15.82
C LEU A 150 21.78 8.70 -14.61
N GLN A 151 21.89 7.43 -14.19
CA GLN A 151 22.66 6.99 -13.00
C GLN A 151 22.36 7.80 -11.73
N VAL A 152 21.10 8.22 -11.58
CA VAL A 152 20.65 8.99 -10.40
C VAL A 152 20.60 8.04 -9.19
N PRO A 153 21.01 8.49 -7.98
CA PRO A 153 20.93 7.66 -6.78
C PRO A 153 19.50 7.15 -6.51
N ALA A 154 19.39 5.89 -6.06
CA ALA A 154 18.11 5.23 -5.75
C ALA A 154 17.28 5.98 -4.68
N ALA A 155 17.92 6.81 -3.86
CA ALA A 155 17.25 7.67 -2.87
C ALA A 155 16.28 8.69 -3.51
N PHE A 156 16.42 9.00 -4.79
CA PHE A 156 15.61 10.02 -5.47
C PHE A 156 14.11 9.67 -5.48
N GLY A 157 13.76 8.39 -5.61
CA GLY A 157 12.36 7.95 -5.54
C GLY A 157 11.72 8.26 -4.19
N GLY A 158 12.40 7.90 -3.09
CA GLY A 158 11.92 8.18 -1.74
C GLY A 158 11.82 9.68 -1.42
N ILE A 159 12.73 10.49 -1.96
CA ILE A 159 12.67 11.96 -1.81
C ILE A 159 11.43 12.51 -2.51
N LEU A 160 11.11 12.06 -3.73
CA LEU A 160 9.92 12.50 -4.45
C LEU A 160 8.63 12.06 -3.73
N GLU A 161 8.56 10.80 -3.29
CA GLU A 161 7.42 10.32 -2.51
C GLU A 161 7.21 11.13 -1.22
N GLY A 162 8.30 11.45 -0.50
CA GLY A 162 8.26 12.32 0.67
C GLY A 162 7.81 13.74 0.35
N LEU A 163 8.29 14.33 -0.75
CA LEU A 163 7.90 15.66 -1.20
C LEU A 163 6.41 15.71 -1.57
N ILE A 164 5.90 14.67 -2.24
CA ILE A 164 4.47 14.54 -2.56
C ILE A 164 3.65 14.50 -1.29
N LEU A 165 4.02 13.61 -0.34
CA LEU A 165 3.33 13.50 0.94
C LEU A 165 3.32 14.84 1.69
N LEU A 166 4.48 15.50 1.79
CA LEU A 166 4.62 16.78 2.49
C LEU A 166 3.77 17.87 1.81
N THR A 167 3.76 17.93 0.48
CA THR A 167 2.93 18.87 -0.29
C THR A 167 1.44 18.63 -0.04
N VAL A 168 1.00 17.37 -0.03
CA VAL A 168 -0.40 17.00 0.25
C VAL A 168 -0.79 17.37 1.67
N LEU A 169 0.05 17.08 2.66
CA LEU A 169 -0.20 17.44 4.06
C LEU A 169 -0.25 18.96 4.25
N ALA A 170 0.68 19.70 3.65
CA ALA A 170 0.70 21.16 3.70
C ALA A 170 -0.56 21.76 3.07
N GLY A 171 -1.00 21.25 1.93
CA GLY A 171 -2.28 21.65 1.31
C GLY A 171 -3.48 21.34 2.22
N GLY A 172 -3.50 20.18 2.87
CA GLY A 172 -4.54 19.81 3.84
C GLY A 172 -4.61 20.78 5.02
N LEU A 173 -3.46 21.18 5.57
CA LEU A 173 -3.37 22.15 6.66
C LEU A 173 -4.00 23.50 6.28
N PHE A 174 -3.69 24.01 5.09
CA PHE A 174 -4.26 25.26 4.59
C PHE A 174 -5.78 25.21 4.40
N THR A 175 -6.33 24.05 4.07
CA THR A 175 -7.80 23.91 3.93
C THR A 175 -8.54 23.82 5.26
N HIS A 176 -7.90 23.27 6.30
CA HIS A 176 -8.53 23.10 7.62
C HIS A 176 -8.30 24.28 8.57
N PHE A 177 -7.16 24.96 8.48
CA PHE A 177 -6.84 26.10 9.35
C PHE A 177 -6.93 27.41 8.57
N ARG A 178 -7.95 28.22 8.89
CA ARG A 178 -7.95 29.64 8.53
C ARG A 178 -6.80 30.31 9.30
N LEU A 179 -5.76 30.71 8.58
CA LEU A 179 -4.68 31.53 9.12
C LEU A 179 -5.24 32.91 9.48
N THR A 180 -5.70 33.07 10.72
CA THR A 180 -6.00 34.38 11.29
C THR A 180 -4.69 34.95 11.80
N PHE A 181 -4.09 35.87 11.04
CA PHE A 181 -2.96 36.68 11.50
C PHE A 181 -3.50 37.68 12.53
N GLY A 182 -3.34 37.35 13.82
CA GLY A 182 -3.68 38.27 14.90
C GLY A 182 -2.77 39.50 14.81
N ARG A 183 -3.31 40.62 14.33
CA ARG A 183 -2.69 41.93 14.48
C ARG A 183 -2.55 42.23 15.97
N LYS A 184 -1.31 42.45 16.42
CA LYS A 184 -1.00 43.12 17.68
C LYS A 184 -1.05 44.63 17.45
#